data_AF-A0A2K9LLK8-F1
#
_entry.id   AF-A0A2K9LLK8-F1
#
_cell.length_a   1.000
_cell.length_b   1.000
_cell.length_c   1.000
_cell.angle_alpha   90.00
_cell.angle_beta   90.00
_cell.angle_gamma   90.00
#
_symmetry.space_group_name_H-M   'P 1'
#
loop_
_entity.id
_entity.type
_entity.pdbx_description
1 polymer ?
#
loop_
_entity_poly.entity_id
_entity_poly.type
_entity_poly.pdbx_seq_one_letter_code
_entity_poly.pdbx_strand_id
1 'polypeptide(L)'
;MCPRSSGRVSKPPAKFGATDPDTAKQGFDDFDAPVSDEGGDGSQSTSVRLRLVGGDKTVDIAGTTGSGCGHAEMHALHQALTTHRALFESASSRTLTCTEKPCCFQCSVILGLLDIDAGEATNKSKKPMGSTEWGASAEVKAYVTEQTGVPFEQIAAVRGYPS
;
A
#
# COMPACT_ATOMS: atom_id res chain seq x y z
N MET A 1 -13.48 -11.39 -26.76
CA MET A 1 -12.26 -11.75 -26.01
C MET A 1 -11.12 -10.91 -26.57
N CYS A 2 -10.71 -9.86 -25.86
CA CYS A 2 -9.57 -9.04 -26.28
C CYS A 2 -8.32 -9.54 -25.56
N PRO A 3 -7.21 -9.83 -26.26
CA PRO A 3 -5.95 -10.15 -25.60
C PRO A 3 -5.35 -8.86 -25.00
N ARG A 4 -5.04 -8.88 -23.71
CA ARG A 4 -4.23 -7.82 -23.07
C ARG A 4 -2.78 -8.00 -23.53
N SER A 5 -2.24 -7.02 -24.24
CA SER A 5 -0.82 -6.96 -24.60
C SER A 5 0.03 -6.80 -23.34
N SER A 6 0.73 -7.87 -22.97
CA SER A 6 1.87 -7.82 -22.04
C SER A 6 3.05 -7.17 -22.76
N GLY A 7 3.16 -5.85 -22.65
CA GLY A 7 4.36 -5.09 -23.03
C GLY A 7 5.06 -4.55 -21.79
N ARG A 8 5.79 -5.40 -21.03
CA ARG A 8 6.74 -4.88 -20.03
C ARG A 8 7.95 -4.34 -20.79
N VAL A 9 7.92 -3.04 -21.07
CA VAL A 9 9.10 -2.29 -21.51
C VAL A 9 10.11 -2.33 -20.37
N SER A 10 11.26 -2.96 -20.61
CA SER A 10 12.39 -2.93 -19.69
C SER A 10 12.83 -1.47 -19.50
N LYS A 11 12.44 -0.83 -18.38
CA LYS A 11 12.93 0.49 -18.01
C LYS A 11 14.45 0.39 -17.74
N PRO A 12 15.27 1.34 -18.22
CA PRO A 12 16.70 1.37 -17.93
C PRO A 12 16.96 1.51 -16.42
N PRO A 13 18.12 1.07 -15.91
CA PRO A 13 18.43 1.18 -14.49
C PRO A 13 18.41 2.65 -14.06
N ALA A 14 17.51 2.95 -13.12
CA ALA A 14 17.31 4.30 -12.62
C ALA A 14 18.56 4.83 -11.88
N LYS A 15 18.84 6.12 -12.06
CA LYS A 15 19.94 6.82 -11.37
C LYS A 15 19.62 6.93 -9.87
N PHE A 16 20.63 6.82 -9.01
CA PHE A 16 20.51 7.16 -7.58
C PHE A 16 19.85 8.53 -7.43
N GLY A 17 18.73 8.60 -6.70
CA GLY A 17 17.94 9.83 -6.49
C GLY A 17 16.75 10.05 -7.43
N ALA A 18 16.44 9.12 -8.34
CA ALA A 18 15.23 9.21 -9.17
C ALA A 18 13.98 8.75 -8.40
N THR A 19 12.90 9.53 -8.47
CA THR A 19 11.54 9.12 -8.08
C THR A 19 10.87 8.37 -9.24
N ASP A 20 9.95 7.44 -8.96
CA ASP A 20 9.08 6.83 -9.99
C ASP A 20 7.61 7.26 -9.80
N PRO A 21 7.23 8.46 -10.31
CA PRO A 21 5.88 9.00 -10.14
C PRO A 21 4.82 8.18 -10.88
N ASP A 22 5.16 7.50 -11.97
CA ASP A 22 4.22 6.66 -12.74
C ASP A 22 3.75 5.48 -11.89
N THR A 23 4.69 4.77 -11.26
CA THR A 23 4.39 3.61 -10.41
C THR A 23 3.63 4.06 -9.15
N ALA A 24 4.01 5.20 -8.57
CA ALA A 24 3.29 5.76 -7.43
C ALA A 24 1.85 6.14 -7.82
N LYS A 25 1.65 6.80 -8.97
CA LYS A 25 0.32 7.15 -9.47
C LYS A 25 -0.52 5.91 -9.71
N GLN A 26 0.04 4.89 -10.37
CA GLN A 26 -0.62 3.62 -10.61
C GLN A 26 -1.07 2.98 -9.31
N GLY A 27 -0.16 2.82 -8.34
CA GLY A 27 -0.50 2.25 -7.04
C GLY A 27 -1.62 3.00 -6.32
N PHE A 28 -1.60 4.33 -6.38
CA PHE A 28 -2.67 5.12 -5.77
C PHE A 28 -4.00 4.90 -6.49
N ASP A 29 -4.01 4.91 -7.82
CA ASP A 29 -5.21 4.75 -8.63
C ASP A 29 -5.80 3.34 -8.49
N ASP A 30 -4.95 2.31 -8.43
CA ASP A 30 -5.33 0.88 -8.29
C ASP A 30 -5.93 0.56 -6.91
N PHE A 31 -5.60 1.32 -5.86
CA PHE A 31 -6.27 1.18 -4.56
C PHE A 31 -7.67 1.81 -4.62
N ASP A 32 -8.68 1.04 -5.00
CA ASP A 32 -10.05 1.53 -5.29
C ASP A 32 -10.83 1.91 -4.01
N ALA A 33 -10.51 3.08 -3.47
CA ALA A 33 -11.22 3.74 -2.38
C ALA A 33 -11.62 5.16 -2.78
N PRO A 34 -12.76 5.70 -2.30
CA PRO A 34 -13.10 7.10 -2.50
C PRO A 34 -12.03 8.03 -1.92
N VAL A 35 -11.74 9.11 -2.67
CA VAL A 35 -10.80 10.13 -2.21
C VAL A 35 -11.51 11.08 -1.26
N SER A 36 -10.98 11.20 -0.03
CA SER A 36 -11.47 12.14 0.99
C SER A 36 -10.30 12.88 1.61
N ASP A 37 -10.05 14.10 1.14
CA ASP A 37 -9.03 14.99 1.70
C ASP A 37 -9.57 15.85 2.87
N GLU A 38 -10.88 15.74 3.16
CA GLU A 38 -11.55 16.34 4.32
C GLU A 38 -11.19 15.59 5.61
N GLY A 39 -10.79 16.32 6.64
CA GLY A 39 -10.47 15.78 7.97
C GLY A 39 -9.05 15.23 8.18
N GLY A 40 -8.19 15.22 7.16
CA GLY A 40 -6.82 14.70 7.23
C GLY A 40 -5.75 15.78 7.06
N ASP A 41 -4.94 16.00 8.09
CA ASP A 41 -3.59 16.57 8.04
C ASP A 41 -2.54 15.55 7.52
N GLY A 42 -3.01 14.45 6.92
CA GLY A 42 -2.18 13.28 6.59
C GLY A 42 -1.85 12.41 7.81
N SER A 43 -2.38 12.70 9.00
CA SER A 43 -2.05 11.99 10.22
C SER A 43 -2.95 10.77 10.44
N GLN A 44 -2.35 9.60 10.25
CA GLN A 44 -2.61 8.28 10.87
C GLN A 44 -4.07 7.81 11.01
N SER A 45 -4.44 6.78 10.24
CA SER A 45 -5.45 5.80 10.65
C SER A 45 -4.95 5.09 11.93
N THR A 46 -5.66 5.22 13.03
CA THR A 46 -5.29 4.58 14.31
C THR A 46 -5.77 3.13 14.43
N SER A 47 -6.77 2.75 13.62
CA SER A 47 -7.34 1.41 13.58
C SER A 47 -7.46 0.91 12.14
N VAL A 48 -6.67 -0.12 11.80
CA VAL A 48 -6.69 -0.78 10.48
C VAL A 48 -6.90 -2.27 10.65
N ARG A 49 -7.65 -2.89 9.75
CA ARG A 49 -7.79 -4.34 9.66
C ARG A 49 -7.52 -4.81 8.24
N LEU A 50 -6.57 -5.73 8.08
CA LEU A 50 -6.35 -6.47 6.84
C LEU A 50 -6.96 -7.86 6.96
N ARG A 51 -7.95 -8.16 6.12
CA ARG A 51 -8.59 -9.46 6.03
C ARG A 51 -8.01 -10.24 4.87
N LEU A 52 -7.55 -11.47 5.14
CA LEU A 52 -7.10 -12.43 4.13
C LEU A 52 -8.11 -13.56 4.03
N VAL A 53 -8.59 -13.85 2.84
CA VAL A 53 -9.49 -14.97 2.55
C VAL A 53 -8.80 -15.91 1.56
N GLY A 54 -8.58 -17.16 1.95
CA GLY A 54 -7.97 -18.19 1.10
C GLY A 54 -8.53 -19.57 1.40
N GLY A 55 -9.19 -20.18 0.41
CA GLY A 55 -9.93 -21.44 0.60
C GLY A 55 -10.95 -21.31 1.74
N ASP A 56 -10.88 -22.22 2.71
CA ASP A 56 -11.75 -22.20 3.90
C ASP A 56 -11.19 -21.36 5.07
N LYS A 57 -10.09 -20.63 4.87
CA LYS A 57 -9.45 -19.84 5.93
C LYS A 57 -9.74 -18.36 5.74
N THR A 58 -10.12 -17.71 6.84
CA THR A 58 -10.19 -16.26 6.96
C THR A 58 -9.35 -15.82 8.15
N VAL A 59 -8.47 -14.85 7.94
CA VAL A 59 -7.63 -14.27 8.99
C VAL A 59 -7.80 -12.76 8.97
N ASP A 60 -8.11 -12.19 10.13
CA ASP A 60 -8.16 -10.74 10.35
C ASP A 60 -6.88 -10.31 11.08
N ILE A 61 -6.12 -9.41 10.46
CA ILE A 61 -4.83 -8.90 10.97
C ILE A 61 -5.02 -7.43 11.34
N ALA A 62 -4.81 -7.11 12.62
CA ALA A 62 -4.94 -5.75 13.11
C ALA A 62 -3.65 -4.95 12.88
N GLY A 63 -3.78 -3.79 12.26
CA GLY A 63 -2.72 -2.80 12.15
C GLY A 63 -2.77 -1.82 13.31
N THR A 64 -1.60 -1.38 13.77
CA THR A 64 -1.47 -0.38 14.83
C THR A 64 -0.37 0.57 14.44
N THR A 65 -0.59 1.87 14.63
CA THR A 65 0.45 2.86 14.41
C THR A 65 1.46 2.80 15.55
N GLY A 66 2.75 2.68 15.24
CA GLY A 66 3.80 2.57 16.25
C GLY A 66 5.04 1.80 15.78
N SER A 67 6.12 1.99 16.55
CA SER A 67 7.45 1.35 16.50
C SER A 67 7.85 0.60 15.21
N GLY A 68 8.56 1.30 14.32
CA GLY A 68 9.37 0.71 13.24
C GLY A 68 8.64 0.35 11.94
N CYS A 69 7.30 0.25 11.95
CA CYS A 69 6.51 -0.09 10.76
C CYS A 69 5.76 1.09 10.15
N GLY A 70 5.85 2.29 10.75
CA GLY A 70 5.16 3.49 10.27
C GLY A 70 3.67 3.45 10.61
N HIS A 71 2.84 3.48 9.57
CA HIS A 71 1.36 3.52 9.65
C HIS A 71 0.74 2.16 10.01
N ALA A 72 -0.47 2.18 10.57
CA ALA A 72 -1.24 0.97 10.87
C ALA A 72 -1.43 0.06 9.64
N GLU A 73 -1.60 0.62 8.45
CA GLU A 73 -1.68 -0.12 7.18
C GLU A 73 -0.40 -0.90 6.90
N MET A 74 0.76 -0.26 7.08
CA MET A 74 2.06 -0.89 6.87
C MET A 74 2.38 -1.91 7.95
N HIS A 75 1.91 -1.71 9.19
CA HIS A 75 2.03 -2.70 10.25
C HIS A 75 1.17 -3.95 10.00
N ALA A 76 -0.07 -3.78 9.53
CA ALA A 76 -0.92 -4.92 9.16
C ALA A 76 -0.29 -5.72 8.01
N LEU A 77 0.26 -5.02 7.01
CA LEU A 77 0.97 -5.65 5.90
C LEU A 77 2.25 -6.37 6.36
N HIS A 78 3.03 -5.77 7.26
CA HIS A 78 4.18 -6.42 7.86
C HIS A 78 3.78 -7.74 8.53
N GLN A 79 2.77 -7.74 9.40
CA GLN A 79 2.29 -8.95 10.06
C GLN A 79 1.78 -10.00 9.06
N ALA A 80 1.11 -9.58 7.98
CA ALA A 80 0.69 -10.48 6.92
C ALA A 80 1.88 -11.15 6.23
N LEU A 81 2.94 -10.40 5.91
CA LEU A 81 4.13 -10.89 5.22
C LEU A 81 5.09 -11.70 6.12
N THR A 82 5.08 -11.47 7.44
CA THR A 82 5.95 -12.21 8.37
C THR A 82 5.27 -13.41 9.01
N THR A 83 3.99 -13.30 9.37
CA THR A 83 3.27 -14.33 10.13
C THR A 83 2.36 -15.18 9.24
N HIS A 84 1.83 -14.60 8.16
CA HIS A 84 0.81 -15.24 7.32
C HIS A 84 1.20 -15.30 5.84
N ARG A 85 2.50 -15.25 5.51
CA ARG A 85 2.99 -15.07 4.13
C ARG A 85 2.34 -16.02 3.12
N ALA A 86 2.33 -17.31 3.43
CA ALA A 86 1.74 -18.32 2.54
C ALA A 86 0.24 -18.08 2.30
N LEU A 87 -0.50 -17.65 3.32
CA LEU A 87 -1.91 -17.28 3.17
C LEU A 87 -2.06 -15.97 2.39
N PHE A 88 -1.22 -14.96 2.66
CA PHE A 88 -1.23 -13.70 1.93
C PHE A 88 -1.02 -13.90 0.43
N GLU A 89 -0.02 -14.69 0.05
CA GLU A 89 0.32 -14.99 -1.35
C GLU A 89 -0.75 -15.85 -2.05
N SER A 90 -1.40 -16.77 -1.32
CA SER A 90 -2.45 -17.65 -1.86
C SER A 90 -3.88 -17.14 -1.66
N ALA A 91 -4.06 -16.00 -0.99
CA ALA A 91 -5.36 -15.45 -0.69
C ALA A 91 -6.09 -15.09 -1.99
N SER A 92 -7.32 -15.57 -2.11
CA SER A 92 -8.26 -15.19 -3.18
C SER A 92 -8.79 -13.75 -3.01
N SER A 93 -8.71 -13.20 -1.80
CA SER A 93 -9.08 -11.82 -1.52
C SER A 93 -8.26 -11.27 -0.35
N ARG A 94 -7.84 -10.01 -0.48
CA ARG A 94 -7.06 -9.26 0.51
C ARG A 94 -7.73 -7.90 0.65
N THR A 95 -8.43 -7.67 1.76
CA THR A 95 -9.21 -6.44 1.94
C THR A 95 -8.71 -5.67 3.13
N LEU A 96 -8.41 -4.39 2.96
CA LEU A 96 -7.98 -3.50 4.03
C LEU A 96 -9.08 -2.48 4.37
N THR A 97 -9.46 -2.47 5.65
CA THR A 97 -10.45 -1.55 6.20
C THR A 97 -9.79 -0.53 7.12
N CYS A 98 -9.91 0.76 6.80
CA CYS A 98 -9.56 1.89 7.65
C CYS A 98 -10.85 2.55 8.13
N THR A 99 -11.14 2.54 9.44
CA THR A 99 -12.45 3.02 9.95
C THR A 99 -12.43 4.42 10.54
N GLU A 100 -11.27 4.95 10.92
CA GLU A 100 -11.18 6.21 11.67
C GLU A 100 -10.71 7.38 10.80
N LYS A 101 -9.76 7.16 9.91
CA LYS A 101 -9.22 8.20 9.03
C LYS A 101 -8.89 7.64 7.65
N PRO A 102 -8.77 8.52 6.63
CA PRO A 102 -8.33 8.13 5.31
C PRO A 102 -6.89 7.58 5.33
N CYS A 103 -6.66 6.56 4.52
CA CYS A 103 -5.34 6.05 4.20
C CYS A 103 -4.53 7.15 3.51
N CYS A 104 -3.31 7.44 3.99
CA CYS A 104 -2.48 8.47 3.36
C CYS A 104 -2.05 8.07 1.95
N PHE A 105 -1.52 9.03 1.19
CA PHE A 105 -1.06 8.79 -0.17
C PHE A 105 -0.11 7.59 -0.26
N GLN A 106 0.98 7.59 0.52
CA GLN A 106 2.00 6.53 0.40
C GLN A 106 1.47 5.15 0.80
N CYS A 107 0.61 5.05 1.83
CA CYS A 107 -0.01 3.77 2.17
C CYS A 107 -0.93 3.29 1.05
N SER A 108 -1.75 4.18 0.48
CA SER A 108 -2.65 3.85 -0.63
C SER A 108 -1.87 3.34 -1.85
N VAL A 109 -0.73 3.97 -2.16
CA VAL A 109 0.18 3.50 -3.22
C VAL A 109 0.61 2.06 -3.00
N ILE A 110 1.14 1.75 -1.81
CA ILE A 110 1.63 0.40 -1.52
C ILE A 110 0.51 -0.63 -1.55
N LEU A 111 -0.68 -0.28 -1.04
CA LEU A 111 -1.82 -1.19 -1.04
C LEU A 111 -2.31 -1.51 -2.46
N GLY A 112 -2.43 -0.51 -3.34
CA GLY A 112 -2.83 -0.75 -4.72
C GLY A 112 -1.79 -1.52 -5.52
N LEU A 113 -0.49 -1.26 -5.32
CA LEU A 113 0.58 -2.04 -5.96
C LEU A 113 0.60 -3.52 -5.57
N LEU A 114 0.00 -3.86 -4.42
CA LEU A 114 -0.08 -5.22 -3.90
C LEU A 114 -1.45 -5.87 -4.10
N ASP A 115 -2.32 -5.26 -4.91
CA ASP A 115 -3.65 -5.78 -5.24
C ASP A 115 -4.47 -6.04 -3.97
N ILE A 116 -4.48 -5.06 -3.06
CA ILE A 116 -5.28 -5.07 -1.83
C ILE A 116 -6.50 -4.20 -2.03
N ASP A 117 -7.69 -4.80 -1.88
CA ASP A 117 -8.96 -4.12 -2.01
C ASP A 117 -9.25 -3.21 -0.80
N ALA A 118 -9.96 -2.12 -1.04
CA ALA A 118 -10.48 -1.28 0.02
C ALA A 118 -11.81 -1.84 0.58
N GLY A 119 -11.93 -1.92 1.91
CA GLY A 119 -13.19 -2.25 2.58
C GLY A 119 -14.21 -1.10 2.54
N GLU A 120 -15.49 -1.39 2.83
CA GLU A 120 -16.64 -0.46 2.67
C GLU A 120 -16.53 0.88 3.43
N ALA A 121 -15.65 0.99 4.42
CA ALA A 121 -15.44 2.22 5.21
C ALA A 121 -14.12 2.94 4.89
N THR A 122 -13.32 2.40 3.97
CA THR A 122 -11.99 2.92 3.67
C THR A 122 -12.07 4.08 2.69
N ASN A 123 -11.45 5.20 3.07
CA ASN A 123 -11.16 6.31 2.17
C ASN A 123 -9.65 6.42 1.96
N LYS A 124 -9.22 7.05 0.86
CA LYS A 124 -7.82 7.42 0.60
C LYS A 124 -7.64 8.93 0.49
N SER A 125 -6.44 9.43 0.76
CA SER A 125 -6.10 10.86 0.62
C SER A 125 -4.91 11.05 -0.32
N LYS A 126 -4.96 12.12 -1.12
CA LYS A 126 -3.84 12.52 -1.99
C LYS A 126 -2.68 13.14 -1.21
N LYS A 127 -2.92 13.50 0.06
CA LYS A 127 -1.93 14.13 0.92
C LYS A 127 -0.97 13.05 1.45
N PRO A 128 0.35 13.30 1.41
CA PRO A 128 1.30 12.48 2.14
C PRO A 128 1.10 12.67 3.65
N MET A 129 1.75 11.82 4.45
CA MET A 129 1.86 12.06 5.90
C MET A 129 2.49 13.44 6.19
N GLY A 130 2.05 14.08 7.29
CA GLY A 130 2.65 15.30 7.85
C GLY A 130 4.08 15.13 8.38
N SER A 131 4.49 15.91 9.38
CA SER A 131 5.89 16.13 9.79
C SER A 131 6.67 14.92 10.37
N THR A 132 6.07 13.74 10.50
CA THR A 132 6.74 12.52 10.95
C THR A 132 7.18 11.66 9.77
N GLU A 133 8.32 10.97 9.90
CA GLU A 133 8.82 10.07 8.88
C GLU A 133 7.85 8.90 8.67
N TRP A 134 7.16 8.91 7.52
CA TRP A 134 6.48 7.74 7.00
C TRP A 134 7.50 6.64 6.69
N GLY A 135 7.17 5.38 7.00
CA GLY A 135 8.06 4.25 6.81
C GLY A 135 7.31 2.93 6.67
N ALA A 136 8.07 1.89 6.34
CA ALA A 136 7.62 0.51 6.24
C ALA A 136 8.75 -0.43 6.69
N SER A 137 8.42 -1.65 7.11
CA SER A 137 9.44 -2.63 7.52
C SER A 137 10.28 -3.09 6.32
N ALA A 138 11.46 -3.65 6.58
CA ALA A 138 12.35 -4.17 5.53
C ALA A 138 11.65 -5.23 4.65
N GLU A 139 10.80 -6.06 5.25
CA GLU A 139 10.02 -7.10 4.58
C GLU A 139 9.01 -6.50 3.60
N VAL A 140 8.29 -5.45 4.01
CA VAL A 140 7.35 -4.73 3.13
C VAL A 140 8.11 -4.10 1.96
N LYS A 141 9.23 -3.43 2.24
CA LYS A 141 10.06 -2.79 1.20
C LYS A 141 10.56 -3.80 0.16
N ALA A 142 11.08 -4.93 0.64
CA ALA A 142 11.57 -6.00 -0.22
C ALA A 142 10.44 -6.58 -1.08
N TYR A 143 9.29 -6.87 -0.47
CA TYR A 143 8.15 -7.45 -1.18
C TYR A 143 7.59 -6.52 -2.26
N VAL A 144 7.42 -5.23 -1.96
CA VAL A 144 6.98 -4.23 -2.97
C VAL A 144 7.98 -4.15 -4.12
N THR A 145 9.27 -4.14 -3.81
CA THR A 145 10.32 -4.09 -4.84
C THR A 145 10.29 -5.34 -5.72
N GLU A 146 10.05 -6.52 -5.13
CA GLU A 146 9.89 -7.78 -5.85
C GLU A 146 8.67 -7.79 -6.78
N GLN A 147 7.51 -7.33 -6.29
CA GLN A 147 6.27 -7.32 -7.09
C GLN A 147 6.31 -6.31 -8.24
N THR A 148 6.90 -5.15 -8.03
CA THR A 148 6.88 -4.04 -8.99
C THR A 148 8.10 -4.01 -9.91
N GLY A 149 9.24 -4.56 -9.48
CA GLY A 149 10.53 -4.37 -10.13
C GLY A 149 11.13 -2.97 -9.95
N VAL A 150 10.49 -2.10 -9.16
CA VAL A 150 10.93 -0.73 -8.88
C VAL A 150 11.40 -0.65 -7.43
N PRO A 151 12.59 -0.10 -7.13
CA PRO A 151 13.05 0.01 -5.76
C PRO A 151 12.08 0.82 -4.91
N PHE A 152 11.68 0.28 -3.74
CA PHE A 152 10.71 0.90 -2.84
C PHE A 152 10.99 2.39 -2.57
N GLU A 153 12.26 2.75 -2.35
CA GLU A 153 12.65 4.13 -2.04
C GLU A 153 12.33 5.11 -3.18
N GLN A 154 12.28 4.66 -4.44
CA GLN A 154 11.90 5.49 -5.60
C GLN A 154 10.40 5.78 -5.62
N ILE A 155 9.59 4.82 -5.16
CA ILE A 155 8.14 4.96 -5.01
C ILE A 155 7.83 5.83 -3.79
N ALA A 156 8.46 5.53 -2.64
CA ALA A 156 8.27 6.22 -1.37
C ALA A 156 8.74 7.68 -1.38
N ALA A 157 9.67 8.04 -2.27
CA ALA A 157 10.13 9.41 -2.46
C ALA A 157 9.08 10.32 -3.14
N VAL A 158 8.02 9.75 -3.74
CA VAL A 158 6.92 10.53 -4.32
C VAL A 158 6.02 11.04 -3.18
N ARG A 159 6.10 12.34 -2.90
CA ARG A 159 5.37 13.00 -1.80
C ARG A 159 4.08 13.64 -2.32
N GLY A 160 3.05 12.83 -2.44
CA GLY A 160 1.71 13.26 -2.85
C GLY A 160 1.37 12.87 -4.29
N TYR A 161 0.09 12.99 -4.62
CA TYR A 161 -0.42 12.59 -5.94
C TYR A 161 0.21 13.44 -7.05
N PRO A 162 0.89 12.83 -8.04
CA PRO A 162 1.49 13.56 -9.14
C PRO A 162 0.40 14.16 -10.05
N SER A 163 0.57 15.43 -10.38
CA SER A 163 -0.31 16.22 -11.26
C SER A 163 -0.24 15.78 -12.72
#